data_AF-A0A351BCI4-F1
#
_entry.id   AF-A0A351BCI4-F1
#
_cell.length_a   1.000
_cell.length_b   1.000
_cell.length_c   1.000
_cell.angle_alpha   90.00
_cell.angle_beta   90.00
_cell.angle_gamma   90.00
#
_symmetry.space_group_name_H-M   'P 1'
#
loop_
_entity.id
_entity.type
_entity.pdbx_description
1 polymer ?
#
loop_
_entity_poly.entity_id
_entity_poly.type
_entity_poly.pdbx_seq_one_letter_code
_entity_poly.pdbx_strand_id
1 'polypeptide(L)'
;GRISGREALWLFLALVGCAAALVLPLRSWLLAGLCLVALFLAASYPFTKRFLAIPQAYLGVAFGFGIPMAYAAQLGSVPGEAWCLLLANVFWAIAYDTEYAMVDRVDDLKIGIRTSAITFGRCDVAAVMLCYAMALVLIGGIGHTLGLGGVFYAGLAVAAGIAGYHFTLIRERDPQSCFKAFRHNNWFGASVFAGIALDFLLGGVING
;
A
#
# COMPACT_ATOMS: atom_id res chain seq x y z
N GLY A 1 -26.03 9.67 12.14
CA GLY A 1 -24.90 8.72 12.18
C GLY A 1 -24.77 8.17 13.59
N ARG A 2 -24.25 6.95 13.76
CA ARG A 2 -24.09 6.34 15.10
C ARG A 2 -23.09 7.07 16.02
N ILE A 3 -22.31 8.01 15.48
CA ILE A 3 -21.29 8.81 16.16
C ILE A 3 -21.43 10.27 15.68
N SER A 4 -21.28 11.23 16.60
CA SER A 4 -21.26 12.67 16.32
C SER A 4 -19.90 13.13 15.78
N GLY A 5 -19.87 14.25 15.05
CA GLY A 5 -18.60 14.81 14.54
C GLY A 5 -17.61 15.17 15.65
N ARG A 6 -18.10 15.51 16.84
CA ARG A 6 -17.26 15.83 18.01
C ARG A 6 -16.61 14.58 18.60
N GLU A 7 -17.33 13.47 18.69
CA GLU A 7 -16.79 12.18 19.13
C GLU A 7 -15.73 11.66 18.14
N ALA A 8 -15.97 11.81 16.83
CA ALA A 8 -14.98 11.46 15.82
C ALA A 8 -13.69 12.27 15.95
N LEU A 9 -13.80 13.58 16.25
CA LEU A 9 -12.64 14.45 16.48
C LEU A 9 -11.86 14.04 17.74
N TRP A 10 -12.56 13.74 18.84
CA TRP A 10 -11.90 13.27 20.07
C TRP A 10 -11.18 11.95 19.86
N LEU A 11 -11.79 11.01 19.15
CA LEU A 11 -11.16 9.74 18.80
C LEU A 11 -9.90 9.96 17.94
N PHE A 12 -9.98 10.84 16.94
CA PHE A 12 -8.83 11.20 16.11
C PHE A 12 -7.68 11.77 16.96
N LEU A 13 -7.96 12.75 17.82
CA LEU A 13 -6.95 13.35 18.70
C LEU A 13 -6.35 12.33 19.68
N ALA A 14 -7.17 11.42 20.22
CA ALA A 14 -6.69 10.36 21.10
C ALA A 14 -5.72 9.42 20.37
N LEU A 15 -6.07 8.97 19.15
CA LEU A 15 -5.21 8.10 18.35
C LEU A 15 -3.90 8.80 17.95
N VAL A 16 -3.94 10.08 17.58
CA VAL A 16 -2.75 10.88 17.31
C VAL A 16 -1.88 11.03 18.56
N GLY A 17 -2.50 11.26 19.73
CA GLY A 17 -1.80 11.33 21.01
C GLY A 17 -1.11 10.01 21.38
N CYS A 18 -1.78 8.87 21.20
CA CYS A 18 -1.19 7.56 21.41
C CYS A 18 -0.01 7.30 20.45
N ALA A 19 -0.16 7.64 19.17
CA ALA A 19 0.93 7.51 18.21
C ALA A 19 2.14 8.40 18.58
N ALA A 20 1.90 9.64 19.01
CA ALA A 20 2.96 10.53 19.49
C ALA A 20 3.66 9.96 20.72
N ALA A 21 2.92 9.42 21.69
CA ALA A 21 3.49 8.80 22.89
C ALA A 21 4.41 7.61 22.58
N LEU A 22 4.13 6.84 21.53
CA LEU A 22 5.01 5.76 21.06
C LEU A 22 6.28 6.26 20.37
N VAL A 23 6.22 7.43 19.72
CA VAL A 23 7.35 7.99 18.97
C VAL A 23 8.31 8.78 19.86
N LEU A 24 7.80 9.50 20.86
CA LEU A 24 8.60 10.37 21.73
C LEU A 24 9.84 9.68 22.37
N PRO A 25 9.76 8.42 22.86
CA PRO A 25 10.92 7.73 23.44
C PRO A 25 12.06 7.46 22.46
N LEU A 26 11.80 7.46 21.14
CA LEU A 26 12.81 7.18 20.11
C LEU A 26 13.80 8.34 19.90
N ARG A 27 13.49 9.54 20.43
CA ARG A 27 14.36 10.74 20.44
C ARG A 27 15.05 11.04 19.10
N SER A 28 14.36 10.81 17.98
CA SER A 28 14.87 11.01 16.62
C SER A 28 14.19 12.20 15.95
N TRP A 29 14.96 13.23 15.60
CA TRP A 29 14.44 14.43 14.91
C TRP A 29 13.94 14.11 13.49
N LEU A 30 14.65 13.21 12.80
CA LEU A 30 14.26 12.72 11.48
C LEU A 30 12.89 12.02 11.55
N LEU A 31 12.72 11.10 12.50
CA LEU A 31 11.46 10.40 12.70
C LEU A 31 10.32 11.36 13.05
N ALA A 32 10.57 12.31 13.96
CA ALA A 32 9.58 13.32 14.32
C ALA A 32 9.13 14.14 13.10
N GLY A 33 10.08 14.56 12.25
CA GLY A 33 9.76 15.24 10.98
C GLY A 33 8.91 14.37 10.05
N LEU A 34 9.26 13.08 9.89
CA LEU A 34 8.48 12.14 9.07
C LEU A 34 7.08 11.88 9.63
N CYS A 35 6.91 11.85 10.96
CA CYS A 35 5.59 11.73 11.60
C CYS A 35 4.68 12.93 11.28
N LEU A 36 5.23 14.15 11.26
CA LEU A 36 4.46 15.34 10.88
C LEU A 36 4.02 15.27 9.41
N VAL A 37 4.90 14.79 8.52
CA VAL A 37 4.55 14.54 7.12
C VAL A 37 3.48 13.46 7.00
N ALA A 38 3.61 12.34 7.71
CA ALA A 38 2.62 11.26 7.72
C ALA A 38 1.25 11.75 8.21
N LEU A 39 1.22 12.57 9.27
CA LEU A 39 -0.01 13.17 9.79
C LEU A 39 -0.67 14.08 8.76
N PHE A 40 0.12 14.92 8.08
CA PHE A 40 -0.38 15.78 7.00
C PHE A 40 -0.96 14.95 5.85
N LEU A 41 -0.25 13.91 5.40
CA LEU A 41 -0.70 13.01 4.33
C LEU A 41 -2.02 12.32 4.72
N ALA A 42 -2.10 11.74 5.92
CA ALA A 42 -3.31 11.05 6.39
C ALA A 42 -4.50 12.01 6.53
N ALA A 43 -4.29 13.21 7.07
CA ALA A 43 -5.34 14.20 7.27
C ALA A 43 -5.85 14.79 5.95
N SER A 44 -4.98 14.95 4.95
CA SER A 44 -5.34 15.57 3.67
C SER A 44 -5.82 14.56 2.61
N TYR A 45 -5.50 13.26 2.75
CA TYR A 45 -5.94 12.19 1.83
C TYR A 45 -7.44 12.24 1.48
N PRO A 46 -8.40 12.38 2.43
CA PRO A 46 -9.83 12.39 2.11
C PRO A 46 -10.26 13.48 1.11
N PHE A 47 -9.50 14.57 1.01
CA PHE A 47 -9.80 15.68 0.10
C PHE A 47 -9.23 15.48 -1.31
N THR A 48 -8.32 14.53 -1.49
CA THR A 48 -7.56 14.38 -2.74
C THR A 48 -8.39 13.85 -3.91
N LYS A 49 -9.45 13.08 -3.63
CA LYS A 49 -10.37 12.52 -4.64
C LYS A 49 -11.03 13.57 -5.55
N ARG A 50 -11.10 14.83 -5.10
CA ARG A 50 -11.67 15.93 -5.89
C ARG A 50 -10.69 16.56 -6.89
N PHE A 51 -9.39 16.35 -6.68
CA PHE A 51 -8.33 17.05 -7.42
C PHE A 51 -7.45 16.11 -8.23
N LEU A 52 -7.16 14.92 -7.70
CA LEU A 52 -6.25 13.95 -8.32
C LEU A 52 -6.99 13.01 -9.27
N ALA A 53 -6.37 12.71 -10.41
CA ALA A 53 -6.86 11.71 -11.35
C ALA A 53 -6.68 10.26 -10.84
N ILE A 54 -5.66 10.06 -9.99
CA ILE A 54 -5.30 8.77 -9.39
C ILE A 54 -5.10 9.00 -7.88
N PRO A 55 -6.18 9.22 -7.10
CA PRO A 55 -6.09 9.41 -5.65
C PRO A 55 -5.44 8.20 -4.94
N GLN A 56 -5.46 7.02 -5.57
CA GLN A 56 -4.80 5.80 -5.10
C GLN A 56 -3.28 5.96 -4.95
N ALA A 57 -2.65 6.79 -5.78
CA ALA A 57 -1.22 7.05 -5.64
C ALA A 57 -0.94 7.78 -4.32
N TYR A 58 -1.77 8.77 -4.00
CA TYR A 58 -1.70 9.51 -2.74
C TYR A 58 -2.03 8.62 -1.54
N LEU A 59 -3.07 7.77 -1.66
CA LEU A 59 -3.40 6.74 -0.68
C LEU A 59 -2.18 5.85 -0.39
N GLY A 60 -1.51 5.35 -1.43
CA GLY A 60 -0.32 4.51 -1.32
C GLY A 60 0.84 5.19 -0.60
N VAL A 61 1.04 6.49 -0.81
CA VAL A 61 2.03 7.28 -0.05
C VAL A 61 1.59 7.42 1.40
N ALA A 62 0.35 7.83 1.66
CA ALA A 62 -0.16 8.10 3.02
C ALA A 62 -0.14 6.85 3.91
N PHE A 63 -0.65 5.71 3.42
CA PHE A 63 -0.70 4.46 4.17
C PHE A 63 0.61 3.67 4.12
N GLY A 64 1.45 3.91 3.11
CA GLY A 64 2.80 3.34 3.02
C GLY A 64 3.87 4.10 3.80
N PHE A 65 3.58 5.32 4.28
CA PHE A 65 4.59 6.20 4.89
C PHE A 65 5.22 5.64 6.17
N GLY A 66 4.63 4.60 6.76
CA GLY A 66 5.26 3.82 7.82
C GLY A 66 6.59 3.20 7.41
N ILE A 67 6.83 2.95 6.12
CA ILE A 67 8.08 2.39 5.58
C ILE A 67 9.28 3.29 5.91
N PRO A 68 9.39 4.54 5.40
CA PRO A 68 10.52 5.41 5.72
C PRO A 68 10.61 5.72 7.22
N MET A 69 9.47 5.76 7.94
CA MET A 69 9.46 5.93 9.39
C MET A 69 10.11 4.75 10.13
N ALA A 70 9.84 3.51 9.72
CA ALA A 70 10.46 2.32 10.32
C ALA A 70 11.97 2.30 10.08
N TYR A 71 12.42 2.65 8.87
CA TYR A 71 13.86 2.80 8.58
C TYR A 71 14.50 3.91 9.42
N ALA A 72 13.88 5.08 9.52
CA ALA A 72 14.38 6.18 10.34
C ALA A 72 14.45 5.81 11.83
N ALA A 73 13.48 5.03 12.33
CA ALA A 73 13.45 4.55 13.70
C ALA A 73 14.57 3.54 14.01
N GLN A 74 14.86 2.63 13.07
CA GLN A 74 15.82 1.55 13.27
C GLN A 74 17.27 1.92 12.91
N LEU A 75 17.46 2.67 11.81
CA LEU A 75 18.77 2.98 11.23
C LEU A 75 19.20 4.44 11.47
N GLY A 76 18.34 5.29 12.00
CA GLY A 76 18.59 6.73 12.14
C GLY A 76 18.67 7.49 10.80
N SER A 77 18.38 6.83 9.68
CA SER A 77 18.42 7.38 8.31
C SER A 77 17.36 6.70 7.43
N VAL A 78 17.06 7.28 6.26
CA VAL A 78 16.14 6.70 5.27
C VAL A 78 16.91 6.46 3.96
N PRO A 79 17.48 5.26 3.77
CA PRO A 79 18.26 4.94 2.60
C PRO A 79 17.37 4.74 1.36
N GLY A 80 17.98 4.64 0.17
CA GLY A 80 17.27 4.64 -1.12
C GLY A 80 16.26 3.50 -1.26
N GLU A 81 16.55 2.33 -0.70
CA GLU A 81 15.69 1.15 -0.68
C GLU A 81 14.36 1.40 0.04
N ALA A 82 14.34 2.24 1.09
CA ALA A 82 13.11 2.57 1.80
C ALA A 82 12.14 3.38 0.91
N TRP A 83 12.68 4.31 0.11
CA TRP A 83 11.91 5.07 -0.86
C TRP A 83 11.46 4.21 -2.04
N CYS A 84 12.33 3.28 -2.49
CA CYS A 84 11.98 2.30 -3.51
C CYS A 84 10.84 1.38 -3.03
N LEU A 85 10.87 0.96 -1.77
CA LEU A 85 9.81 0.13 -1.18
C LEU A 85 8.50 0.92 -1.02
N LEU A 86 8.58 2.20 -0.65
CA LEU A 86 7.41 3.09 -0.66
C LEU A 86 6.82 3.22 -2.07
N LEU A 87 7.65 3.35 -3.10
CA LEU A 87 7.20 3.38 -4.49
C LEU A 87 6.54 2.06 -4.90
N ALA A 88 7.10 0.92 -4.49
CA ALA A 88 6.47 -0.38 -4.71
C ALA A 88 5.09 -0.46 -4.04
N ASN A 89 4.96 0.04 -2.81
CA ASN A 89 3.69 0.13 -2.10
C ASN A 89 2.69 1.04 -2.83
N VAL A 90 3.14 2.16 -3.43
CA VAL A 90 2.28 3.03 -4.24
C VAL A 90 1.74 2.29 -5.46
N PHE A 91 2.57 1.56 -6.20
CA PHE A 91 2.09 0.75 -7.32
C PHE A 91 1.10 -0.33 -6.85
N TRP A 92 1.40 -1.01 -5.76
CA TRP A 92 0.48 -2.01 -5.20
C TRP A 92 -0.86 -1.40 -4.77
N ALA A 93 -0.84 -0.24 -4.10
CA ALA A 93 -2.04 0.51 -3.74
C ALA A 93 -2.86 0.94 -4.95
N ILE A 94 -2.20 1.42 -6.01
CA ILE A 94 -2.88 1.71 -7.27
C ILE A 94 -3.53 0.45 -7.83
N ALA A 95 -2.88 -0.71 -7.77
CA ALA A 95 -3.45 -1.94 -8.31
C ALA A 95 -4.75 -2.33 -7.58
N TYR A 96 -4.69 -2.65 -6.29
CA TYR A 96 -5.85 -3.19 -5.56
C TYR A 96 -6.96 -2.14 -5.39
N ASP A 97 -6.62 -0.86 -5.15
CA ASP A 97 -7.63 0.17 -4.93
C ASP A 97 -8.28 0.63 -6.25
N THR A 98 -7.64 0.34 -7.39
CA THR A 98 -8.30 0.47 -8.70
C THR A 98 -9.31 -0.66 -8.91
N GLU A 99 -9.04 -1.90 -8.45
CA GLU A 99 -10.05 -2.97 -8.48
C GLU A 99 -11.29 -2.56 -7.67
N TYR A 100 -11.10 -1.91 -6.53
CA TYR A 100 -12.20 -1.35 -5.74
C TYR A 100 -12.90 -0.18 -6.48
N ALA A 101 -12.15 0.74 -7.07
CA ALA A 101 -12.72 1.84 -7.85
C ALA A 101 -13.49 1.39 -9.11
N MET A 102 -13.24 0.18 -9.63
CA MET A 102 -14.03 -0.40 -10.71
C MET A 102 -15.45 -0.78 -10.24
N VAL A 103 -15.63 -1.09 -8.95
CA VAL A 103 -16.94 -1.33 -8.32
C VAL A 103 -17.76 -0.04 -8.28
N ASP A 104 -17.13 1.05 -7.81
CA ASP A 104 -17.78 2.33 -7.56
C ASP A 104 -17.91 3.21 -8.83
N ARG A 105 -17.38 2.75 -9.98
CA ARG A 105 -17.29 3.52 -11.24
C ARG A 105 -18.60 4.21 -11.64
N VAL A 106 -19.72 3.50 -11.59
CA VAL A 106 -21.03 4.03 -12.02
C VAL A 106 -21.49 5.16 -11.10
N ASP A 107 -21.24 5.04 -9.80
CA ASP A 107 -21.66 6.03 -8.83
C ASP A 107 -20.71 7.23 -8.80
N ASP A 108 -19.39 7.00 -8.90
CA ASP A 108 -18.38 8.06 -9.01
C ASP A 108 -18.63 8.98 -10.21
N LEU A 109 -19.05 8.41 -11.36
CA LEU A 109 -19.42 9.18 -12.55
C LEU A 109 -20.62 10.10 -12.32
N LYS A 110 -21.62 9.68 -11.52
CA LYS A 110 -22.82 10.50 -11.24
C LYS A 110 -22.50 11.74 -10.40
N ILE A 111 -21.52 11.64 -9.51
CA ILE A 111 -21.13 12.72 -8.58
C ILE A 111 -19.86 13.47 -9.02
N GLY A 112 -19.34 13.16 -10.21
CA GLY A 112 -18.20 13.86 -10.81
C GLY A 112 -16.87 13.66 -10.09
N ILE A 113 -16.70 12.57 -9.34
CA ILE A 113 -15.44 12.24 -8.68
C ILE A 113 -14.47 11.64 -9.71
N ARG A 114 -13.19 11.98 -9.58
CA ARG A 114 -12.12 11.40 -10.39
C ARG A 114 -11.54 10.19 -9.67
N THR A 115 -11.46 9.06 -10.35
CA THR A 115 -10.80 7.84 -9.85
C THR A 115 -9.91 7.23 -10.93
N SER A 116 -8.93 6.42 -10.52
CA SER A 116 -8.09 5.67 -11.46
C SER A 116 -8.91 4.86 -12.46
N ALA A 117 -10.00 4.21 -12.03
CA ALA A 117 -10.87 3.46 -12.94
C ALA A 117 -11.46 4.36 -14.03
N ILE A 118 -11.88 5.58 -13.69
CA ILE A 118 -12.38 6.55 -14.69
C ILE A 118 -11.22 7.04 -15.57
N THR A 119 -10.08 7.41 -14.97
CA THR A 119 -8.90 7.95 -15.66
C THR A 119 -8.29 6.95 -16.64
N PHE A 120 -8.16 5.68 -16.26
CA PHE A 120 -7.64 4.61 -17.10
C PHE A 120 -8.68 4.14 -18.14
N GLY A 121 -9.97 4.38 -17.90
CA GLY A 121 -11.04 4.02 -18.81
C GLY A 121 -11.01 2.54 -19.19
N ARG A 122 -10.87 2.25 -20.49
CA ARG A 122 -10.80 0.88 -21.04
C ARG A 122 -9.51 0.15 -20.70
N CYS A 123 -8.47 0.87 -20.29
CA CYS A 123 -7.16 0.33 -19.95
C CYS A 123 -7.02 0.02 -18.45
N ASP A 124 -8.08 0.19 -17.66
CA ASP A 124 -8.14 -0.12 -16.22
C ASP A 124 -7.49 -1.45 -15.84
N VAL A 125 -7.89 -2.55 -16.48
CA VAL A 125 -7.36 -3.90 -16.23
C VAL A 125 -5.86 -3.97 -16.56
N ALA A 126 -5.43 -3.41 -17.70
CA ALA A 126 -4.02 -3.40 -18.08
C ALA A 126 -3.18 -2.57 -17.10
N ALA A 127 -3.70 -1.43 -16.65
CA ALA A 127 -3.05 -0.57 -15.68
C ALA A 127 -2.91 -1.26 -14.31
N VAL A 128 -3.94 -1.95 -13.84
CA VAL A 128 -3.89 -2.78 -12.60
C VAL A 128 -2.79 -3.82 -12.70
N MET A 129 -2.75 -4.58 -13.81
CA MET A 129 -1.76 -5.64 -13.98
C MET A 129 -0.34 -5.09 -14.11
N LEU A 130 -0.16 -3.96 -14.80
CA LEU A 130 1.13 -3.27 -14.85
C LEU A 130 1.58 -2.81 -13.47
N CYS A 131 0.67 -2.27 -12.66
CA CYS A 131 0.97 -1.84 -11.29
C CYS A 131 1.37 -3.02 -10.40
N TYR A 132 0.69 -4.17 -10.48
CA TYR A 132 1.13 -5.39 -9.80
C TYR A 132 2.53 -5.82 -10.25
N ALA A 133 2.79 -5.84 -11.55
CA ALA A 133 4.10 -6.21 -12.09
C ALA A 133 5.21 -5.26 -11.59
N MET A 134 4.98 -3.95 -11.61
CA MET A 134 5.93 -2.96 -11.11
C MET A 134 6.19 -3.11 -9.61
N ALA A 135 5.14 -3.36 -8.81
CA ALA A 135 5.29 -3.63 -7.37
C ALA A 135 6.17 -4.86 -7.13
N LEU A 136 5.91 -5.97 -7.83
CA LEU A 136 6.69 -7.21 -7.72
C LEU A 136 8.15 -7.02 -8.15
N VAL A 137 8.41 -6.31 -9.25
CA VAL A 137 9.76 -6.02 -9.74
C VAL A 137 10.54 -5.17 -8.74
N LEU A 138 9.93 -4.13 -8.18
CA LEU A 138 10.59 -3.28 -7.19
C LEU A 138 10.88 -4.04 -5.89
N ILE A 139 9.91 -4.82 -5.38
CA ILE A 139 10.11 -5.65 -4.17
C ILE A 139 11.19 -6.71 -4.43
N GLY A 140 11.15 -7.39 -5.58
CA GLY A 140 12.16 -8.38 -5.97
C GLY A 140 13.55 -7.76 -6.13
N GLY A 141 13.65 -6.57 -6.73
CA GLY A 141 14.90 -5.84 -6.85
C GLY A 141 15.51 -5.46 -5.50
N ILE A 142 14.68 -4.99 -4.56
CA ILE A 142 15.12 -4.73 -3.18
C ILE A 142 15.59 -6.02 -2.52
N GLY A 143 14.82 -7.11 -2.62
CA GLY A 143 15.21 -8.41 -2.08
C GLY A 143 16.53 -8.93 -2.65
N HIS A 144 16.80 -8.68 -3.94
CA HIS A 144 18.08 -8.99 -4.57
C HIS A 144 19.23 -8.18 -3.95
N THR A 145 19.05 -6.86 -3.77
CA THR A 145 20.08 -6.01 -3.16
C THR A 145 20.36 -6.36 -1.69
N LEU A 146 19.36 -6.89 -0.99
CA LEU A 146 19.47 -7.35 0.39
C LEU A 146 19.95 -8.81 0.52
N GLY A 147 20.18 -9.50 -0.60
CA GLY A 147 20.65 -10.89 -0.60
C GLY A 147 19.62 -11.90 -0.11
N LEU A 148 18.32 -11.62 -0.23
CA LEU A 148 17.26 -12.56 0.13
C LEU A 148 17.29 -13.81 -0.76
N GLY A 149 16.98 -14.96 -0.16
CA GLY A 149 17.11 -16.27 -0.77
C GLY A 149 15.92 -16.71 -1.63
N GLY A 150 15.99 -17.96 -2.11
CA GLY A 150 14.96 -18.54 -2.98
C GLY A 150 13.57 -18.65 -2.33
N VAL A 151 13.50 -18.69 -1.00
CA VAL A 151 12.22 -18.76 -0.26
C VAL A 151 11.45 -17.45 -0.38
N PHE A 152 12.15 -16.32 -0.31
CA PHE A 152 11.58 -15.00 -0.59
C PHE A 152 11.00 -14.92 -2.02
N TYR A 153 11.76 -15.37 -3.03
CA TYR A 153 11.29 -15.38 -4.42
C TYR A 153 10.12 -16.35 -4.66
N ALA A 154 10.04 -17.45 -3.90
CA ALA A 154 8.86 -18.33 -3.93
C ALA A 154 7.61 -17.59 -3.42
N GLY A 155 7.74 -16.78 -2.35
CA GLY A 155 6.66 -15.90 -1.87
C GLY A 155 6.22 -14.88 -2.92
N LEU A 156 7.18 -14.24 -3.60
CA LEU A 156 6.90 -13.35 -4.75
C LEU A 156 6.21 -14.07 -5.91
N ALA A 157 6.60 -15.31 -6.20
CA ALA A 157 5.95 -16.11 -7.26
C ALA A 157 4.50 -16.44 -6.91
N VAL A 158 4.20 -16.73 -5.64
CA VAL A 158 2.81 -16.89 -5.16
C VAL A 158 2.04 -15.57 -5.30
N ALA A 159 2.63 -14.44 -4.93
CA ALA A 159 2.02 -13.12 -5.12
C ALA A 159 1.71 -12.84 -6.59
N ALA A 160 2.62 -13.20 -7.51
CA ALA A 160 2.41 -13.09 -8.95
C ALA A 160 1.25 -13.99 -9.44
N GLY A 161 1.15 -15.22 -8.92
CA GLY A 161 0.03 -16.11 -9.19
C GLY A 161 -1.31 -15.53 -8.72
N ILE A 162 -1.33 -14.87 -7.55
CA ILE A 162 -2.51 -14.17 -7.02
C ILE A 162 -2.89 -12.99 -7.93
N ALA A 163 -1.93 -12.19 -8.39
CA ALA A 163 -2.20 -11.13 -9.36
C ALA A 163 -2.77 -11.72 -10.68
N GLY A 164 -2.25 -12.86 -11.13
CA GLY A 164 -2.79 -13.59 -12.28
C GLY A 164 -4.24 -14.06 -12.06
N TYR A 165 -4.59 -14.48 -10.84
CA TYR A 165 -5.97 -14.77 -10.47
C TYR A 165 -6.85 -13.51 -10.48
N HIS A 166 -6.35 -12.40 -9.95
CA HIS A 166 -7.07 -11.11 -9.97
C HIS A 166 -7.41 -10.68 -11.39
N PHE A 167 -6.48 -10.83 -12.35
CA PHE A 167 -6.76 -10.60 -13.77
C PHE A 167 -8.02 -11.34 -14.25
N THR A 168 -8.17 -12.62 -13.89
CA THR A 168 -9.35 -13.41 -14.30
C THR A 168 -10.66 -12.89 -13.73
N LEU A 169 -10.63 -12.28 -12.53
CA LEU A 169 -11.80 -11.70 -11.87
C LEU A 169 -12.18 -10.34 -12.47
N ILE A 170 -11.19 -9.50 -12.77
CA ILE A 170 -11.44 -8.10 -13.16
C ILE A 170 -11.62 -7.90 -14.67
N ARG A 171 -11.22 -8.87 -15.50
CA ARG A 171 -11.23 -8.72 -16.98
C ARG A 171 -12.60 -8.38 -17.55
N GLU A 172 -13.68 -8.85 -16.92
CA GLU A 172 -15.07 -8.63 -17.34
C GLU A 172 -15.69 -7.39 -16.68
N ARG A 173 -14.99 -6.76 -15.72
CA ARG A 173 -15.42 -5.54 -15.00
C ARG A 173 -16.75 -5.71 -14.25
N ASP A 174 -17.07 -6.93 -13.87
CA ASP A 174 -18.19 -7.23 -12.99
C ASP A 174 -17.90 -6.68 -11.57
N PRO A 175 -18.76 -5.81 -11.01
CA PRO A 175 -18.52 -5.20 -9.70
C PRO A 175 -18.31 -6.21 -8.57
N GLN A 176 -19.02 -7.34 -8.56
CA GLN A 176 -18.88 -8.35 -7.51
C GLN A 176 -17.52 -9.04 -7.58
N SER A 177 -17.07 -9.38 -8.79
CA SER A 177 -15.78 -10.00 -9.06
C SER A 177 -14.62 -9.04 -8.77
N CYS A 178 -14.76 -7.76 -9.12
CA CYS A 178 -13.81 -6.70 -8.76
C CYS A 178 -13.69 -6.52 -7.25
N PHE A 179 -14.82 -6.49 -6.53
CA PHE A 179 -14.82 -6.42 -5.07
C PHE A 179 -14.17 -7.66 -4.43
N LYS A 180 -14.38 -8.84 -5.03
CA LYS A 180 -13.73 -10.07 -4.60
C LYS A 180 -12.21 -9.99 -4.77
N ALA A 181 -11.71 -9.48 -5.90
CA ALA A 181 -10.28 -9.28 -6.14
C ALA A 181 -9.68 -8.33 -5.09
N PHE A 182 -10.32 -7.18 -4.87
CA PHE A 182 -9.90 -6.21 -3.85
C PHE A 182 -9.76 -6.84 -2.45
N ARG A 183 -10.77 -7.61 -2.01
CA ARG A 183 -10.72 -8.31 -0.71
C ARG A 183 -9.67 -9.41 -0.67
N HIS A 184 -9.48 -10.12 -1.78
CA HIS A 184 -8.52 -11.20 -1.90
C HIS A 184 -7.07 -10.69 -1.92
N ASN A 185 -6.83 -9.41 -2.22
CA ASN A 185 -5.51 -8.78 -2.21
C ASN A 185 -4.74 -8.93 -0.89
N ASN A 186 -5.42 -9.18 0.24
CA ASN A 186 -4.75 -9.52 1.49
C ASN A 186 -3.81 -10.73 1.35
N TRP A 187 -4.15 -11.71 0.50
CA TRP A 187 -3.31 -12.88 0.23
C TRP A 187 -2.06 -12.53 -0.57
N PHE A 188 -2.13 -11.52 -1.45
CA PHE A 188 -0.95 -11.00 -2.13
C PHE A 188 0.06 -10.49 -1.09
N GLY A 189 -0.39 -9.63 -0.18
CA GLY A 189 0.45 -9.12 0.91
C GLY A 189 0.96 -10.21 1.83
N ALA A 190 0.09 -11.14 2.22
CA ALA A 190 0.46 -12.27 3.09
C ALA A 190 1.53 -13.16 2.45
N SER A 191 1.47 -13.40 1.14
CA SER A 191 2.48 -14.20 0.43
C SER A 191 3.85 -13.53 0.39
N VAL A 192 3.92 -12.21 0.16
CA VAL A 192 5.17 -11.43 0.22
C VAL A 192 5.73 -11.45 1.64
N PHE A 193 4.88 -11.19 2.65
CA PHE A 193 5.29 -11.22 4.06
C PHE A 193 5.79 -12.61 4.49
N ALA A 194 5.06 -13.67 4.16
CA ALA A 194 5.46 -15.04 4.46
C ALA A 194 6.79 -15.41 3.79
N GLY A 195 6.99 -15.00 2.53
CA GLY A 195 8.27 -15.16 1.84
C GLY A 195 9.43 -14.52 2.59
N ILE A 196 9.27 -13.26 3.01
CA ILE A 196 10.29 -12.55 3.82
C ILE A 196 10.51 -13.27 5.16
N ALA A 197 9.45 -13.55 5.91
CA ALA A 197 9.54 -14.15 7.24
C ALA A 197 10.19 -15.54 7.22
N LEU A 198 9.81 -16.39 6.27
CA LEU A 198 10.38 -17.73 6.12
C LEU A 198 11.83 -17.68 5.66
N ASP A 199 12.19 -16.77 4.76
CA ASP A 199 13.57 -16.58 4.32
C ASP A 199 14.46 -16.13 5.49
N PHE A 200 13.99 -15.22 6.35
CA PHE A 200 14.70 -14.83 7.58
C PHE A 200 14.84 -15.99 8.57
N LEU A 201 13.78 -16.77 8.80
CA LEU A 201 13.82 -17.91 9.72
C LEU A 201 14.76 -19.01 9.23
N LEU A 202 14.73 -19.34 7.94
CA LEU A 202 15.57 -20.39 7.36
C LEU A 202 17.01 -19.92 7.13
N GLY A 203 17.21 -18.68 6.70
CA GLY A 203 18.53 -18.07 6.54
C GLY A 203 19.26 -17.90 7.88
N GLY A 204 18.53 -17.65 8.97
CA GLY A 204 19.07 -17.67 10.33
C GLY A 204 19.45 -19.07 10.82
N VAL A 205 18.78 -20.13 10.34
CA VAL A 205 19.09 -21.54 10.67
C VAL A 205 20.30 -22.06 9.88
N ILE A 206 20.56 -21.54 8.69
CA ILE A 206 21.68 -21.97 7.83
C ILE A 206 23.01 -21.27 8.20
N ASN A 207 22.95 -20.09 8.83
CA ASN A 207 24.13 -19.28 9.18
C ASN A 207 24.46 -19.25 10.69
N GLY A 208 23.76 -20.02 11.54
CA GLY A 208 24.02 -20.16 12.98
C GLY A 208 24.59 -21.53 13.33
#